data_AF-A0A453PRT7-F1
#
_entry.id   AF-A0A453PRT7-F1
#
_cell.length_a   1.000
_cell.length_b   1.000
_cell.length_c   1.000
_cell.angle_alpha   90.00
_cell.angle_beta   90.00
_cell.angle_gamma   90.00
#
_symmetry.space_group_name_H-M   'P 1'
#
loop_
_entity.id
_entity.type
_entity.pdbx_description
1 polymer ?
#
loop_
_entity_poly.entity_id
_entity_poly.type
_entity_poly.pdbx_seq_one_letter_code
_entity_poly.pdbx_strand_id
1 'polypeptide(L)'
;MYWDDKYNTQGISNEVVAAMREMVNKDTQNLASNSFLLDDDLSIPFSTEDLSIAIPAIDYADVELPESLHHYPSAQFLLTAS
;
A
#
# COMPACT_ATOMS: atom_id res chain seq x y z
N MET A 1 -15.88 -17.03 -17.17
CA MET A 1 -15.20 -17.53 -15.97
C MET A 1 -15.13 -19.05 -16.10
N TYR A 2 -13.94 -19.63 -15.93
CA TYR A 2 -13.55 -21.02 -16.28
C TYR A 2 -14.26 -21.58 -17.52
N TRP A 3 -13.67 -21.28 -18.66
CA TRP A 3 -14.07 -21.85 -19.94
C TRP A 3 -13.23 -23.11 -20.20
N ASP A 4 -13.88 -24.17 -20.63
CA ASP A 4 -13.19 -25.37 -21.09
C ASP A 4 -12.83 -25.19 -22.56
N ASP A 5 -11.55 -24.98 -22.86
CA ASP A 5 -11.05 -24.76 -24.22
C ASP A 5 -11.14 -26.01 -25.11
N LYS A 6 -11.20 -27.21 -24.51
CA LYS A 6 -11.24 -28.49 -25.24
C LYS A 6 -12.63 -28.81 -25.75
N TYR A 7 -13.66 -28.45 -24.98
CA TYR A 7 -15.06 -28.75 -25.31
C TYR A 7 -15.90 -27.49 -25.58
N ASN A 8 -15.32 -26.30 -25.47
CA ASN A 8 -15.98 -25.01 -25.65
C ASN A 8 -17.26 -24.88 -24.78
N THR A 9 -17.16 -25.32 -23.52
CA THR A 9 -18.26 -25.27 -22.55
C THR A 9 -17.84 -24.51 -21.30
N GLN A 10 -18.81 -24.06 -20.51
CA GLN A 10 -18.53 -23.52 -19.19
C GLN A 10 -18.14 -24.70 -18.28
N GLY A 11 -16.86 -24.75 -17.87
CA GLY A 11 -16.28 -25.91 -17.19
C GLY A 11 -16.78 -26.16 -15.76
N ILE A 12 -17.74 -25.36 -15.28
CA ILE A 12 -18.30 -25.42 -13.93
C ILE A 12 -19.83 -25.44 -14.04
N SER A 13 -20.49 -26.34 -13.31
CA SER A 13 -21.94 -26.43 -13.30
C SER A 13 -22.59 -25.25 -12.56
N ASN A 14 -23.81 -24.90 -12.95
CA ASN A 14 -24.58 -23.85 -12.28
C ASN A 14 -24.85 -24.14 -10.80
N GLU A 15 -24.98 -25.41 -10.43
CA GLU A 15 -25.20 -25.84 -9.05
C GLU A 15 -23.99 -25.52 -8.17
N VAL A 16 -22.77 -25.81 -8.65
CA VAL A 16 -21.53 -25.48 -7.94
C VAL A 16 -21.38 -23.97 -7.79
N VAL A 17 -21.69 -23.20 -8.84
CA VAL A 17 -21.68 -21.73 -8.80
C VAL A 17 -22.71 -21.20 -7.80
N ALA A 18 -23.91 -21.78 -7.76
CA ALA A 18 -24.95 -21.39 -6.82
C ALA A 18 -24.55 -21.69 -5.36
N ALA A 19 -23.98 -22.86 -5.10
CA ALA A 19 -23.47 -23.23 -3.79
C ALA A 19 -22.35 -22.28 -3.33
N MET A 20 -21.40 -21.95 -4.22
CA MET A 20 -20.35 -20.96 -3.92
C MET A 20 -20.92 -19.58 -3.59
N ARG A 21 -21.90 -19.11 -4.37
CA ARG A 21 -22.59 -17.83 -4.12
C ARG A 21 -23.27 -17.83 -2.75
N GLU A 22 -23.93 -18.91 -2.37
CA GLU A 22 -24.59 -19.01 -1.07
C GLU A 22 -23.58 -18.95 0.09
N MET A 23 -22.45 -19.65 -0.03
CA MET A 23 -21.39 -19.62 0.98
C MET A 23 -20.80 -18.21 1.12
N VAL A 24 -20.42 -17.57 0.01
CA VAL A 24 -19.89 -16.20 0.02
C VAL A 24 -20.88 -15.24 0.67
N ASN A 25 -22.16 -15.29 0.29
CA ASN A 25 -23.18 -14.42 0.85
C ASN A 25 -23.43 -14.67 2.34
N LYS A 26 -23.22 -15.88 2.87
CA LYS A 26 -23.32 -16.17 4.30
C LYS A 26 -22.17 -15.55 5.07
N ASP A 27 -20.96 -15.63 4.54
CA ASP A 27 -19.74 -15.12 5.19
C ASP A 27 -19.62 -13.59 5.09
N THR A 28 -20.14 -12.98 4.02
CA THR A 28 -20.02 -11.54 3.77
C THR A 28 -21.10 -10.67 4.42
N GLN A 29 -22.09 -11.26 5.12
CA GLN A 29 -23.19 -10.47 5.72
C GLN A 29 -22.74 -9.40 6.74
N ASN A 30 -21.54 -9.55 7.30
CA ASN A 30 -20.98 -8.61 8.27
C ASN A 30 -19.80 -7.78 7.71
N LEU A 31 -19.47 -7.91 6.43
CA LEU A 31 -18.39 -7.13 5.81
C LEU A 31 -18.91 -5.75 5.44
N ALA A 32 -18.18 -4.71 5.85
CA ALA A 32 -18.50 -3.32 5.56
C ALA A 32 -18.37 -2.96 4.07
N SER A 33 -17.70 -3.80 3.27
CA SER A 33 -17.47 -3.62 1.84
C SER A 33 -17.91 -4.85 1.04
N ASN A 34 -18.78 -4.65 0.05
CA ASN A 34 -19.23 -5.68 -0.91
C ASN A 34 -18.50 -5.55 -2.26
N SER A 35 -17.22 -5.17 -2.25
CA SER A 35 -16.43 -5.01 -3.48
C SER A 35 -15.78 -6.34 -3.89
N PHE A 36 -15.87 -6.68 -5.18
CA PHE A 36 -15.10 -7.78 -5.79
C PHE A 36 -13.69 -7.32 -6.20
N LEU A 37 -13.54 -6.05 -6.54
CA LEU A 37 -12.27 -5.47 -6.94
C LEU A 37 -11.53 -4.97 -5.71
N LEU A 38 -10.21 -5.17 -5.70
CA LEU A 38 -9.34 -4.55 -4.71
C LEU A 38 -9.40 -3.04 -4.87
N ASP A 39 -9.33 -2.31 -3.76
CA ASP A 39 -9.26 -0.84 -3.80
C ASP A 39 -7.92 -0.41 -4.43
N ASP A 40 -7.93 0.65 -5.24
CA ASP A 40 -6.73 1.16 -5.93
C ASP A 40 -5.71 1.76 -4.95
N ASP A 41 -6.14 2.12 -3.75
CA ASP A 41 -5.30 2.64 -2.67
C ASP A 41 -4.85 1.50 -1.74
N LEU A 42 -3.96 0.64 -2.26
CA LEU A 42 -3.31 -0.42 -1.48
C LEU A 42 -2.15 0.11 -0.63
N SER A 43 -2.12 1.41 -0.34
CA SER A 43 -1.09 1.98 0.52
C SER A 43 -1.18 1.36 1.91
N ILE A 44 -0.06 0.78 2.35
CA ILE A 44 0.03 0.21 3.69
C ILE A 44 0.43 1.36 4.62
N PRO A 45 -0.35 1.67 5.68
CA PRO A 45 0.01 2.71 6.62
C PRO A 45 1.30 2.32 7.34
N PHE A 46 2.26 3.24 7.41
CA PHE A 46 3.50 3.06 8.18
C PHE A 46 3.46 3.89 9.46
N SER A 47 4.16 3.41 10.48
CA SER A 47 4.34 4.12 11.74
C SER A 47 5.67 4.88 11.76
N THR A 48 5.81 5.81 12.71
CA THR A 48 7.10 6.47 12.95
C THR A 48 8.19 5.48 13.36
N GLU A 49 7.83 4.38 14.03
CA GLU A 49 8.76 3.30 14.40
C GLU A 49 9.27 2.54 13.16
N ASP A 50 8.40 2.30 12.18
CA ASP A 50 8.82 1.67 10.92
C ASP A 50 9.85 2.54 10.18
N LEU A 51 9.71 3.87 10.27
CA LEU A 51 10.68 4.80 9.71
C LEU A 51 12.01 4.79 10.46
N SER A 52 12.01 4.75 11.80
CA SER A 52 13.26 4.72 12.57
C SER A 52 14.09 3.47 12.31
N ILE A 53 13.44 2.34 11.99
CA ILE A 53 14.12 1.11 11.61
C ILE A 53 14.61 1.15 10.15
N ALA A 54 13.86 1.79 9.26
CA ALA A 54 14.19 1.89 7.83
C ALA A 54 15.27 2.93 7.51
N ILE A 55 15.35 4.01 8.30
CA ILE A 55 16.33 5.08 8.12
C ILE A 55 17.68 4.62 8.68
N PRO A 56 18.75 4.59 7.86
CA PRO A 56 20.08 4.25 8.35
C PRO A 56 20.54 5.24 9.43
N ALA A 57 21.24 4.72 10.44
CA ALA A 57 21.95 5.58 11.38
C ALA A 57 23.07 6.33 10.63
N ILE A 58 22.87 7.63 10.44
CA ILE A 58 23.83 8.55 9.82
C ILE A 58 24.28 9.52 10.90
N ASP A 59 25.60 9.71 11.02
CA ASP A 59 26.15 10.77 11.85
C ASP A 59 26.03 12.10 11.08
N TYR A 60 25.31 13.05 11.67
CA TYR A 60 25.07 14.37 11.08
C TYR A 60 26.09 15.42 11.54
N ALA A 61 27.05 15.05 12.41
CA ALA A 61 28.04 15.99 12.94
C ALA A 61 28.92 16.61 11.86
N ASP A 62 29.20 15.88 10.77
CA ASP A 62 30.07 16.32 9.67
C ASP A 62 29.29 16.73 8.40
N VAL A 63 27.96 16.89 8.49
CA VAL A 63 27.15 17.31 7.33
C VAL A 63 27.20 18.83 7.20
N GLU A 64 28.05 19.32 6.30
CA GLU A 64 28.10 20.73 5.93
C GLU A 64 26.88 21.16 5.10
N LEU A 65 26.44 22.41 5.30
CA LEU A 65 25.36 22.99 4.53
C LEU A 65 25.80 23.17 3.06
N PRO A 66 24.98 22.76 2.06
CA PRO A 66 25.32 22.99 0.66
C PRO A 66 25.53 24.48 0.34
N GLU A 67 26.59 24.81 -0.41
CA GLU A 67 26.92 26.20 -0.79
C GLU A 67 25.79 26.92 -1.52
N SER A 68 24.92 26.18 -2.21
CA SER A 68 23.72 26.71 -2.88
C SER A 68 22.77 27.42 -1.91
N LEU A 69 22.77 27.02 -0.63
CA LEU A 69 21.91 27.60 0.40
C LEU A 69 22.48 28.87 1.04
N HIS A 70 23.78 29.16 0.86
CA HIS A 70 24.44 30.31 1.51
C HIS A 70 23.87 31.66 1.07
N HIS A 71 23.31 31.73 -0.14
CA HIS A 71 22.76 32.94 -0.72
C HIS A 71 21.34 33.26 -0.22
N TYR A 72 20.71 32.35 0.52
CA TYR A 72 19.35 32.54 1.05
C TYR A 72 19.40 33.03 2.50
N PRO A 73 19.05 34.30 2.76
CA PRO A 73 19.03 34.84 4.13
C PRO A 73 18.14 34.03 5.07
N SER A 74 17.06 33.44 4.55
CA SER A 74 16.14 32.58 5.31
C SER A 74 16.74 31.24 5.74
N ALA A 75 17.87 30.81 5.18
CA ALA A 75 18.55 29.57 5.53
C ALA A 75 19.75 29.80 6.48
N GLN A 76 20.14 31.06 6.74
CA GLN A 76 21.31 31.39 7.56
C GLN A 76 21.20 30.90 9.01
N PHE A 77 19.99 30.69 9.54
CA PHE A 77 19.80 30.14 10.89
C PHE A 77 20.39 28.74 11.06
N LEU A 78 20.48 27.97 9.97
CA LEU A 78 21.09 26.63 9.95
C LEU A 78 22.62 26.66 10.12
N LEU A 79 23.27 27.79 9.81
CA LEU A 79 24.71 27.97 9.99
C LEU A 79 25.07 28.34 11.44
N THR A 80 24.08 28.66 12.28
CA THR A 80 24.28 29.22 13.63
C THR A 80 23.91 28.27 14.78
N ALA A 81 23.43 27.07 14.47
CA ALA A 81 23.15 26.06 15.49
C ALA A 81 24.46 25.34 15.86
N SER A 82 25.15 25.82 16.90
CA SER A 82 26.28 25.15 17.56
C SER A 82 26.02 25.01 19.05
#